data_AF-A5FE60-F1
#
_entry.id   AF-A5FE60-F1
#
_cell.length_a   1.000
_cell.length_b   1.000
_cell.length_c   1.000
_cell.angle_alpha   90.00
_cell.angle_beta   90.00
_cell.angle_gamma   90.00
#
_symmetry.space_group_name_H-M   'P 1'
#
loop_
_entity.id
_entity.type
_entity.pdbx_description
1 polymer ?
#
loop_
_entity_poly.entity_id
_entity_poly.type
_entity_poly.pdbx_seq_one_letter_code
_entity_poly.pdbx_strand_id
1 'polypeptide(L)'
;MKRLIKFSFILLLITTLGCTSESNNCTTPPPYFSFEFVDKDSGENLYTNGTFDAKQAVTVTDLDTDKVIQYTYMKNEDLNRLVINSIGWQSGVFNYSIAFQGKSVFELHASAERVSEKGCSFSRINSFEIKNAEFQLDKTTGIYKILINTKI
;
A
#
# COMPACT_ATOMS: atom_id res chain seq x y z
N MET A 1 -30.18 -63.08 6.03
CA MET A 1 -30.25 -61.91 5.11
C MET A 1 -30.70 -60.60 5.77
N LYS A 2 -31.40 -60.57 6.92
CA LYS A 2 -31.84 -59.32 7.58
C LYS A 2 -30.75 -58.51 8.32
N ARG A 3 -29.60 -59.14 8.66
CA ARG A 3 -28.47 -58.46 9.35
C ARG A 3 -27.50 -57.75 8.41
N LEU A 4 -27.42 -58.18 7.14
CA LEU A 4 -26.55 -57.55 6.12
C LEU A 4 -27.12 -56.23 5.60
N ILE A 5 -28.44 -56.05 5.64
CA ILE A 5 -29.12 -54.79 5.27
C ILE A 5 -28.77 -53.65 6.25
N LYS A 6 -28.54 -53.97 7.54
CA LYS A 6 -28.18 -52.97 8.56
C LYS A 6 -26.76 -52.42 8.38
N PHE A 7 -25.82 -53.22 7.90
CA PHE A 7 -24.46 -52.76 7.58
C PHE A 7 -24.40 -51.94 6.28
N SER A 8 -25.27 -52.25 5.31
CA SER A 8 -25.39 -51.48 4.06
C SER A 8 -25.86 -50.04 4.30
N PHE A 9 -26.76 -49.84 5.27
CA PHE A 9 -27.25 -48.50 5.62
C PHE A 9 -26.19 -47.61 6.29
N ILE A 10 -25.25 -48.21 7.04
CA ILE A 10 -24.16 -47.48 7.72
C ILE A 10 -23.10 -47.02 6.71
N LEU A 11 -22.82 -47.80 5.66
CA LEU A 11 -21.85 -47.44 4.64
C LEU A 11 -22.34 -46.27 3.75
N LEU A 12 -23.65 -46.14 3.56
CA LEU A 12 -24.27 -45.05 2.78
C LEU A 12 -24.23 -43.69 3.50
N LEU A 13 -24.17 -43.68 4.84
CA LEU A 13 -24.09 -42.45 5.65
C LEU A 13 -22.69 -41.81 5.65
N ILE A 14 -21.65 -42.57 5.27
CA ILE A 14 -20.25 -42.09 5.30
C ILE A 14 -19.90 -41.35 4.00
N THR A 15 -20.60 -41.61 2.88
CA THR A 15 -20.32 -40.97 1.59
C THR A 15 -20.96 -39.58 1.43
N THR A 16 -21.85 -39.17 2.35
CA THR A 16 -22.49 -37.84 2.33
C THR A 16 -21.76 -36.80 3.19
N LEU A 17 -20.68 -37.17 3.88
CA LEU A 17 -19.78 -36.24 4.58
C LEU A 17 -18.67 -35.71 3.65
N GLY A 18 -19.02 -35.43 2.40
CA GLY A 18 -18.15 -34.66 1.52
C GLY A 18 -18.05 -33.24 2.06
N CYS A 19 -16.91 -32.86 2.63
CA CYS A 19 -16.66 -31.49 3.03
C CYS A 19 -16.75 -30.59 1.80
N THR A 20 -17.61 -29.58 1.95
CA THR A 20 -18.02 -28.58 0.99
C THR A 20 -17.03 -27.43 0.89
N SER A 21 -17.09 -26.73 -0.25
CA SER A 21 -16.37 -25.51 -0.64
C SER A 21 -14.88 -25.68 -0.88
N GLU A 22 -14.46 -25.51 -2.13
CA GLU A 22 -13.09 -25.16 -2.45
C GLU A 22 -12.72 -23.92 -1.64
N SER A 23 -11.87 -24.08 -0.63
CA SER A 23 -11.26 -22.96 0.07
C SER A 23 -10.32 -22.29 -0.94
N ASN A 24 -10.86 -21.34 -1.70
CA ASN A 24 -10.07 -20.47 -2.57
C ASN A 24 -9.18 -19.61 -1.67
N ASN A 25 -8.06 -20.16 -1.20
CA ASN A 25 -7.07 -19.48 -0.36
C ASN A 25 -6.26 -18.50 -1.22
N CYS A 26 -6.93 -17.48 -1.74
CA CYS A 26 -6.32 -16.45 -2.55
C CYS A 26 -6.03 -15.21 -1.70
N THR A 27 -4.85 -14.63 -1.85
CA THR A 27 -4.45 -13.40 -1.15
C THR A 27 -3.90 -12.41 -2.16
N THR A 28 -4.54 -11.25 -2.25
CA THR A 28 -4.06 -10.12 -3.06
C THR A 28 -3.30 -9.16 -2.14
N PRO A 29 -2.07 -8.75 -2.50
CA PRO A 29 -1.35 -7.74 -1.75
C PRO A 29 -2.07 -6.38 -1.85
N PRO A 30 -1.89 -5.49 -0.85
CA PRO A 30 -2.38 -4.12 -0.93
C PRO A 30 -1.74 -3.36 -2.09
N PRO A 31 -2.37 -2.27 -2.57
CA PRO A 31 -1.72 -1.37 -3.52
C PRO A 31 -0.53 -0.65 -2.86
N TYR A 32 0.48 -0.34 -3.67
CA TYR A 32 1.59 0.52 -3.28
C TYR A 32 1.27 1.97 -3.67
N PHE A 33 1.71 2.93 -2.87
CA PHE A 33 1.59 4.36 -3.18
C PHE A 33 2.94 4.91 -3.60
N SER A 34 3.01 5.49 -4.80
CA SER A 34 4.25 5.97 -5.41
C SER A 34 4.21 7.47 -5.64
N PHE A 35 5.28 8.15 -5.27
CA PHE A 35 5.40 9.60 -5.27
C PHE A 35 6.67 10.05 -6.00
N GLU A 36 6.53 11.02 -6.90
CA GLU A 36 7.63 11.75 -7.52
C GLU A 36 7.64 13.18 -6.98
N PHE A 37 8.82 13.68 -6.60
CA PHE A 37 8.98 15.08 -6.24
C PHE A 37 9.44 15.85 -7.48
N VAL A 38 8.62 16.80 -7.93
CA VAL A 38 8.87 17.55 -9.15
C VAL A 38 8.90 19.04 -8.88
N ASP A 39 9.71 19.76 -9.63
CA ASP A 39 9.67 21.22 -9.64
C ASP A 39 8.32 21.70 -10.18
N LYS A 40 7.70 22.63 -9.48
CA LYS A 40 6.36 23.13 -9.82
C LYS A 40 6.31 23.85 -11.17
N ASP A 41 7.38 24.54 -11.56
CA ASP A 41 7.40 25.36 -12.76
C ASP A 41 7.83 24.57 -14.00
N SER A 42 8.90 23.78 -13.89
CA SER A 42 9.45 23.02 -15.02
C SER A 42 8.82 21.63 -15.17
N GLY A 43 8.26 21.07 -14.10
CA GLY A 43 7.78 19.69 -14.05
C GLY A 43 8.89 18.64 -14.03
N GLU A 44 10.16 19.04 -13.94
CA GLU A 44 11.29 18.12 -13.86
C GLU A 44 11.37 17.45 -12.49
N ASN A 45 11.79 16.19 -12.46
CA ASN A 45 12.05 15.47 -11.21
C ASN A 45 13.23 16.10 -10.45
N LEU A 46 13.04 16.37 -9.16
CA LEU A 46 14.00 17.11 -8.33
C LEU A 46 15.30 16.37 -8.05
N TYR A 47 15.31 15.03 -8.12
CA TYR A 47 16.56 14.27 -8.07
C TYR A 47 17.27 14.31 -9.42
N THR A 48 16.52 14.21 -10.52
CA THR A 48 17.08 14.23 -11.88
C THR A 48 17.75 15.58 -12.20
N ASN A 49 17.13 16.69 -11.79
CA ASN A 49 17.70 18.03 -12.02
C ASN A 49 18.75 18.44 -10.96
N GLY A 50 19.03 17.59 -9.96
CA GLY A 50 20.06 17.80 -8.94
C GLY A 50 19.66 18.71 -7.78
N THR A 51 18.41 19.17 -7.70
CA THR A 51 17.92 19.98 -6.57
C THR A 51 17.87 19.17 -5.27
N PHE A 52 17.41 17.92 -5.35
CA PHE A 52 17.45 16.96 -4.25
C PHE A 52 18.70 16.09 -4.36
N ASP A 53 19.54 16.12 -3.32
CA ASP A 53 20.71 15.24 -3.23
C ASP A 53 20.28 13.79 -2.94
N ALA A 54 20.57 12.89 -3.87
CA ALA A 54 20.35 11.45 -3.77
C ALA A 54 21.01 10.79 -2.54
N LYS A 55 22.04 11.42 -1.95
CA LYS A 55 22.69 10.95 -0.71
C LYS A 55 21.86 11.24 0.55
N GLN A 56 20.84 12.07 0.45
CA GLN A 56 19.94 12.41 1.55
C GLN A 56 18.67 11.56 1.46
N ALA A 57 18.23 11.03 2.60
CA ALA A 57 17.00 10.26 2.64
C ALA A 57 15.76 11.16 2.64
N VAL A 58 14.72 10.69 1.97
CA VAL A 58 13.34 10.99 2.33
C VAL A 58 12.99 10.16 3.56
N THR A 59 12.43 10.78 4.57
CA THR A 59 11.97 10.12 5.79
C THR A 59 10.45 10.08 5.83
N VAL A 60 9.89 8.92 6.15
CA VAL A 60 8.47 8.75 6.43
C VAL A 60 8.32 8.50 7.93
N THR A 61 7.62 9.40 8.61
CA THR A 61 7.36 9.34 10.05
C THR A 61 5.89 9.08 10.29
N ASP A 62 5.59 8.12 11.15
CA ASP A 62 4.24 7.89 11.65
C ASP A 62 3.86 9.01 12.62
N LEU A 63 2.83 9.78 12.27
CA LEU A 63 2.38 10.96 13.03
C LEU A 63 1.72 10.60 14.36
N ASP A 64 1.20 9.37 14.50
CA ASP A 64 0.53 8.92 15.72
C ASP A 64 1.54 8.46 16.77
N THR A 65 2.71 7.98 16.34
CA THR A 65 3.76 7.42 17.21
C THR A 65 5.07 8.22 17.24
N ASP A 66 5.21 9.21 16.36
CA ASP A 66 6.44 10.00 16.12
C ASP A 66 7.67 9.13 15.79
N LYS A 67 7.44 7.96 15.19
CA LYS A 67 8.51 7.03 14.80
C LYS A 67 8.78 7.10 13.31
N VAL A 68 10.05 7.16 12.93
CA VAL A 68 10.44 6.99 11.53
C VAL A 68 10.22 5.53 11.13
N ILE A 69 9.34 5.30 10.18
CA ILE A 69 8.98 3.96 9.68
C ILE A 69 9.71 3.58 8.39
N GLN A 70 10.24 4.57 7.66
CA GLN A 70 10.96 4.34 6.41
C GLN A 70 11.99 5.45 6.14
N TYR A 71 13.17 5.04 5.70
CA TYR A 71 14.18 5.90 5.09
C TYR A 71 14.33 5.48 3.63
N THR A 72 14.26 6.43 2.69
CA THR A 72 14.39 6.17 1.27
C THR A 72 15.47 7.05 0.68
N TYR A 73 16.54 6.41 0.19
CA TYR A 73 17.61 7.04 -0.58
C TYR A 73 17.37 6.74 -2.05
N MET A 74 17.38 7.76 -2.90
CA MET A 74 17.23 7.55 -4.35
C MET A 74 18.56 7.10 -4.92
N LYS A 75 18.67 5.84 -5.33
CA LYS A 75 19.84 5.32 -6.08
C LYS A 75 19.54 5.40 -7.57
N ASN A 76 20.60 5.28 -8.38
CA ASN A 76 20.52 5.38 -9.84
C ASN A 76 19.51 4.43 -10.51
N GLU A 77 19.07 3.36 -9.82
CA GLU A 77 18.09 2.38 -10.32
C GLU A 77 16.66 2.61 -9.81
N ASP A 78 16.45 3.53 -8.86
CA ASP A 78 15.19 3.65 -8.08
C ASP A 78 14.11 4.51 -8.74
N LEU A 79 14.24 4.81 -10.04
CA LEU A 79 13.35 5.66 -10.83
C LEU A 79 13.06 7.05 -10.21
N ASN A 80 13.83 7.46 -9.20
CA ASN A 80 13.67 8.70 -8.41
C ASN A 80 12.28 8.87 -7.76
N ARG A 81 11.77 7.81 -7.11
CA ARG A 81 10.43 7.78 -6.48
C ARG A 81 10.45 7.31 -5.03
N LEU A 82 9.59 7.91 -4.21
CA LEU A 82 9.23 7.35 -2.91
C LEU A 82 8.09 6.34 -3.10
N VAL A 83 8.28 5.11 -2.61
CA VAL A 83 7.23 4.08 -2.58
C VAL A 83 6.88 3.75 -1.14
N ILE A 84 5.61 3.90 -0.77
CA ILE A 84 5.06 3.50 0.53
C ILE A 84 4.23 2.24 0.33
N ASN A 85 4.67 1.15 0.93
CA ASN A 85 4.05 -0.19 0.82
C ASN A 85 3.50 -0.73 2.14
N SER A 86 3.51 0.08 3.20
CA SER A 86 3.04 -0.31 4.54
C SER A 86 1.51 -0.27 4.69
N ILE A 87 0.81 0.51 3.85
CA ILE A 87 -0.62 0.74 3.96
C ILE A 87 -1.42 -0.48 3.47
N GLY A 88 -2.40 -0.90 4.27
CA GLY A 88 -3.34 -1.96 3.91
C GLY A 88 -2.90 -3.38 4.23
N TRP A 89 -1.66 -3.61 4.71
CA TRP A 89 -1.28 -4.93 5.25
C TRP A 89 -2.01 -5.28 6.55
N GLN A 90 -2.40 -4.25 7.29
CA GLN A 90 -3.29 -4.32 8.45
C GLN A 90 -4.46 -3.36 8.27
N SER A 91 -5.58 -3.64 8.93
CA SER A 91 -6.68 -2.69 9.02
C SER A 91 -6.26 -1.54 9.94
N GLY A 92 -6.54 -0.30 9.54
CA GLY A 92 -6.18 0.86 10.37
C GLY A 92 -6.28 2.19 9.63
N VAL A 93 -5.92 3.24 10.37
CA VAL A 93 -5.67 4.58 9.86
C VAL A 93 -4.16 4.78 9.87
N PHE A 94 -3.64 5.40 8.82
CA PHE A 94 -2.23 5.61 8.57
C PHE A 94 -2.02 7.09 8.32
N ASN A 95 -1.35 7.76 9.26
CA ASN A 95 -1.05 9.19 9.20
C ASN A 95 0.46 9.34 9.14
N TYR A 96 1.00 9.74 7.99
CA TYR A 96 2.44 9.82 7.77
C TYR A 96 2.86 11.23 7.40
N SER A 97 3.94 11.71 8.00
CA SER A 97 4.68 12.89 7.54
C SER A 97 5.82 12.44 6.64
N ILE A 98 5.93 13.06 5.46
CA ILE A 98 7.02 12.83 4.52
C ILE A 98 7.90 14.06 4.56
N ALA A 99 9.19 13.87 4.87
CA ALA A 99 10.16 14.95 5.00
C ALA A 99 11.41 14.69 4.16
N PHE A 100 12.07 15.75 3.72
CA PHE A 100 13.38 15.71 3.06
C PHE A 100 14.30 16.73 3.74
N GLN A 101 15.50 16.30 4.15
CA GLN A 101 16.45 17.12 4.92
C GLN A 101 15.82 17.78 6.16
N GLY A 102 14.93 17.07 6.86
CA GLY A 102 14.25 17.57 8.06
C GLY A 102 13.15 18.61 7.79
N LYS A 103 12.88 18.97 6.53
CA LYS A 103 11.76 19.84 6.15
C LYS A 103 10.57 18.97 5.75
N SER A 104 9.41 19.24 6.35
CA SER A 104 8.15 18.61 5.94
C SER A 104 7.86 18.95 4.47
N VAL A 105 7.53 17.93 3.69
CA VAL A 105 7.15 18.06 2.27
C VAL A 105 5.65 17.92 2.11
N PHE A 106 5.07 16.86 2.66
CA PHE A 106 3.62 16.63 2.65
C PHE A 106 3.22 15.66 3.76
N GLU A 107 1.91 15.57 4.01
CA GLU A 107 1.33 14.55 4.88
C GLU A 107 0.44 13.61 4.07
N LEU A 108 0.51 12.32 4.38
CA LEU A 108 -0.33 11.28 3.80
C LEU A 108 -1.27 10.75 4.87
N HIS A 109 -2.57 10.85 4.64
CA HIS A 109 -3.61 10.26 5.47
C HIS A 109 -4.36 9.21 4.67
N ALA A 110 -4.37 7.98 5.15
CA ALA A 110 -5.10 6.89 4.51
C ALA A 110 -5.81 6.04 5.55
N SER A 111 -6.88 5.37 5.14
CA SER A 111 -7.47 4.29 5.93
C SER A 111 -7.66 3.07 5.05
N ALA A 112 -7.37 1.91 5.61
CA ALA A 112 -7.49 0.65 4.91
C ALA A 112 -8.09 -0.43 5.81
N GLU A 113 -8.76 -1.39 5.19
CA GLU A 113 -9.35 -2.54 5.85
C GLU A 113 -8.91 -3.82 5.15
N ARG A 114 -8.49 -4.82 5.93
CA ARG A 114 -8.25 -6.18 5.43
C ARG A 114 -9.58 -6.94 5.40
N VAL A 115 -9.96 -7.37 4.21
CA VAL A 115 -11.27 -7.95 3.91
C VAL A 115 -11.08 -9.40 3.48
N SER A 116 -11.96 -10.29 3.95
CA SER A 116 -12.03 -11.67 3.49
C SER A 116 -13.43 -11.97 2.93
N GLU A 117 -13.51 -12.19 1.62
CA GLU A 117 -14.77 -12.47 0.91
C GLU A 117 -14.58 -13.69 0.00
N LYS A 118 -15.54 -14.63 0.04
CA LYS A 118 -15.52 -15.87 -0.78
C LYS A 118 -14.22 -16.69 -0.68
N GLY A 119 -13.58 -16.68 0.49
CA GLY A 119 -12.30 -17.37 0.76
C GLY A 119 -11.05 -16.54 0.42
N CYS A 120 -11.22 -15.42 -0.28
CA CYS A 120 -10.12 -14.58 -0.73
C CYS A 120 -9.90 -13.38 0.20
N SER A 121 -8.63 -13.07 0.48
CA SER A 121 -8.24 -11.95 1.33
C SER A 121 -7.56 -10.84 0.53
N PHE A 122 -8.04 -9.61 0.66
CA PHE A 122 -7.50 -8.43 0.00
C PHE A 122 -7.62 -7.20 0.90
N SER A 123 -7.08 -6.07 0.45
CA SER A 123 -7.14 -4.81 1.21
C SER A 123 -8.01 -3.81 0.46
N ARG A 124 -8.97 -3.22 1.17
CA ARG A 124 -9.81 -2.13 0.68
C ARG A 124 -9.24 -0.82 1.21
N ILE A 125 -8.94 0.12 0.33
CA ILE A 125 -8.55 1.48 0.70
C ILE A 125 -9.83 2.30 0.83
N ASN A 126 -10.15 2.75 2.04
CA ASN A 126 -11.38 3.48 2.34
C ASN A 126 -11.21 4.98 2.15
N SER A 127 -10.03 5.51 2.45
CA SER A 127 -9.66 6.91 2.21
C SER A 127 -8.18 7.05 1.86
N PHE A 128 -7.87 8.08 1.08
CA PHE A 128 -6.52 8.50 0.73
C PHE A 128 -6.53 10.01 0.51
N GLU A 129 -5.67 10.73 1.21
CA GLU A 129 -5.57 12.19 1.18
C GLU A 129 -4.11 12.62 1.31
N ILE A 130 -3.69 13.56 0.46
CA ILE A 130 -2.40 14.25 0.56
C ILE A 130 -2.68 15.65 1.07
N LYS A 131 -2.03 16.05 2.17
CA LYS A 131 -2.12 17.39 2.75
C LYS A 131 -0.80 18.14 2.66
N ASN A 132 -0.88 19.45 2.82
CA ASN A 132 0.26 20.38 2.87
C ASN A 132 1.12 20.41 1.60
N ALA A 133 0.61 19.89 0.48
CA ALA A 133 1.26 19.98 -0.82
C ALA A 133 0.24 20.05 -1.96
N GLU A 134 0.62 20.74 -3.04
CA GLU A 134 -0.05 20.62 -4.32
C GLU A 134 0.46 19.35 -5.03
N PHE A 135 -0.43 18.65 -5.74
CA PHE A 135 -0.05 17.42 -6.42
C PHE A 135 -0.86 17.19 -7.70
N GLN A 136 -0.33 16.32 -8.57
CA GLN A 136 -1.01 15.81 -9.76
C GLN A 136 -0.92 14.28 -9.80
N LEU A 137 -2.03 13.61 -10.07
CA LEU A 137 -2.03 12.16 -10.31
C LEU A 137 -1.83 11.89 -11.81
N ASP A 138 -0.76 11.19 -12.16
CA ASP A 138 -0.64 10.59 -13.48
C ASP A 138 -1.57 9.37 -13.55
N LYS A 139 -2.70 9.52 -14.25
CA LYS A 139 -3.72 8.47 -14.39
C LYS A 139 -3.24 7.25 -15.17
N THR A 140 -2.16 7.37 -15.93
CA THR A 140 -1.59 6.27 -16.73
C THR A 140 -0.73 5.37 -15.85
N THR A 141 0.10 5.99 -14.99
CA THR A 141 1.08 5.28 -14.16
C THR A 141 0.63 5.07 -12.72
N GLY A 142 -0.37 5.81 -12.25
CA GLY A 142 -0.83 5.83 -10.87
C GLY A 142 0.06 6.60 -9.91
N ILE A 143 1.01 7.39 -10.43
CA ILE A 143 2.03 8.10 -9.64
C ILE A 143 1.53 9.49 -9.24
N TYR A 144 1.71 9.82 -7.97
CA TYR A 144 1.44 11.17 -7.45
C TYR A 144 2.69 12.04 -7.61
N LYS A 145 2.59 13.07 -8.44
CA LYS A 145 3.62 14.11 -8.59
C LYS A 145 3.38 15.20 -7.57
N ILE A 146 4.24 15.28 -6.56
CA ILE A 146 4.24 16.32 -5.53
C ILE A 146 4.94 17.55 -6.09
N LEU A 147 4.20 18.65 -6.21
CA LEU A 147 4.69 19.89 -6.80
C LEU A 147 5.39 20.72 -5.73
N ILE A 148 6.69 20.93 -5.89
CA ILE A 148 7.51 21.70 -4.94
C ILE A 148 7.99 22.97 -5.60
N ASN A 149 7.79 24.11 -4.93
CA ASN A 149 8.38 25.37 -5.36
C ASN A 149 9.84 25.44 -4.90
N THR A 150 10.78 25.42 -5.85
CA THR A 150 12.22 25.47 -5.58
C THR A 150 12.78 26.89 -5.62
N LYS A 151 12.02 27.85 -6.14
CA LYS A 151 12.43 29.26 -6.26
C LYS A 151 11.93 30.01 -5.02
N ILE A 152 12.84 30.24 -4.08
CA ILE A 152 12.67 31.17 -2.96
C ILE A 152 13.48 32.43 -3.27
#